data_AF-A0A8S9KFE5-F1
#
_entry.id   AF-A0A8S9KFE5-F1
#
_cell.length_a   1.000
_cell.length_b   1.000
_cell.length_c   1.000
_cell.angle_alpha   90.00
_cell.angle_beta   90.00
_cell.angle_gamma   90.00
#
_symmetry.space_group_name_H-M   'P 1'
#
loop_
_entity.id
_entity.type
_entity.pdbx_description
1 polymer ?
#
loop_
_entity_poly.entity_id
_entity_poly.type
_entity_poly.pdbx_seq_one_letter_code
_entity_poly.pdbx_strand_id
1 'polypeptide(L)'
;MDLAHQELSLANQFSKLKIPDGAIRKLLLTTPLPEPDSYRVDFRSEHVNYLNNLEEDDMYKRWRSNLNESIDTLRSLYENQVPVRFGVILYSTQLIKNIEDNGGQIQSYDAETNAQVKEDISTMIIRLFLYIKEHHGIQTAFQFLGNVNRLRTESADSSEEDIEQQHVDGAFVETILPKVKSPPQEILLKLQQEHTLKEASEASSMFVFKLGLAKLKCSFLMNGLVFDSVEEETLLNAMNDELPKIQEQVYYGQIESRTNVLDKLLSESGLSRYNPQIIGGGKNKPRYVSLASSTKSGESMLDDVNYLHSSESSDDVKYVTHLLAVDVTTKKGMKLLHEGVRYLIGGSKSARLGVLFSSSPNVDPYSLLFIKFFEITASSFSHKEKALHFLDKLCSFYEREYLFKTSVESGSSQMPIDKVLELAEEYGLSSKAYQSRLVESLDEELRKRMIKVAQFLSWELGLESDANTIISNGRVIFPVDERTFMGHDLHLLESMEFNQRVKPVQEIIEGIEWQGVDPDLLTRTIV
;
A
#
# COMPACT_ATOMS: atom_id res chain seq x y z
N MET A 1 11.03 27.87 27.81
CA MET A 1 11.61 26.76 28.60
C MET A 1 11.55 25.47 27.80
N ASP A 2 10.37 25.04 27.33
CA ASP A 2 10.19 23.74 26.66
C ASP A 2 11.10 23.51 25.44
N LEU A 3 11.26 24.51 24.57
CA LEU A 3 12.18 24.42 23.42
C LEU A 3 13.63 24.13 23.85
N ALA A 4 14.11 24.75 24.93
CA ALA A 4 15.46 24.50 25.45
C ALA A 4 15.60 23.09 26.06
N HIS A 5 14.53 22.54 26.64
CA HIS A 5 14.53 21.14 27.09
C HIS A 5 14.53 20.16 25.91
N GLN A 6 13.88 20.49 24.79
CA GLN A 6 13.92 19.69 23.56
C GLN A 6 15.33 19.68 22.95
N GLU A 7 15.97 20.86 22.80
CA GLU A 7 17.35 21.00 22.32
C GLU A 7 18.36 20.25 23.21
N LEU A 8 18.25 20.37 24.54
CA LEU A 8 19.11 19.62 25.47
C LEU A 8 18.89 18.11 25.40
N SER A 9 17.65 17.65 25.16
CA SER A 9 17.36 16.23 24.93
C SER A 9 18.03 15.71 23.65
N LEU A 10 17.91 16.47 22.55
CA LEU A 10 18.53 16.19 21.26
C LEU A 10 20.07 16.12 21.37
N ALA A 11 20.70 17.10 22.04
CA ALA A 11 22.13 17.12 22.28
C ALA A 11 22.61 15.91 23.10
N ASN A 12 21.86 15.52 24.14
CA ASN A 12 22.15 14.31 24.91
C ASN A 12 22.05 13.02 24.06
N GLN A 13 21.12 12.95 23.11
CA GLN A 13 21.01 11.80 22.19
C GLN A 13 22.23 11.70 21.26
N PHE A 14 22.66 12.81 20.65
CA PHE A 14 23.88 12.83 19.84
C PHE A 14 25.13 12.43 20.66
N SER A 15 25.22 12.88 21.92
CA SER A 15 26.29 12.48 22.83
C SER A 15 26.27 10.98 23.17
N LYS A 16 25.09 10.36 23.32
CA LYS A 16 24.97 8.89 23.50
C LYS A 16 25.48 8.12 22.29
N LEU A 17 25.17 8.61 21.08
CA LEU A 17 25.60 8.00 19.81
C LEU A 17 27.09 8.24 19.49
N LYS A 18 27.81 9.06 20.27
CA LYS A 18 29.24 9.38 20.10
C LYS A 18 29.60 9.90 18.70
N ILE A 19 28.66 10.59 18.04
CA ILE A 19 28.87 11.16 16.70
C ILE A 19 29.82 12.37 16.80
N PRO A 20 30.82 12.53 15.91
CA PRO A 20 31.72 13.70 15.94
C PRO A 20 30.99 15.04 15.75
N ASP A 21 31.38 16.08 16.48
CA ASP A 21 30.75 17.42 16.44
C ASP A 21 30.66 18.01 15.02
N GLY A 22 31.67 17.76 14.18
CA GLY A 22 31.68 18.20 12.78
C GLY A 22 30.58 17.55 11.94
N ALA A 23 30.20 16.30 12.27
CA ALA A 23 29.09 15.60 11.63
C ALA A 23 27.74 16.02 12.23
N ILE A 24 27.63 16.20 13.56
CA ILE A 24 26.43 16.76 14.21
C ILE A 24 26.07 18.11 13.57
N ARG A 25 27.07 18.98 13.36
CA ARG A 25 26.85 20.28 12.69
C ARG A 25 26.37 20.13 11.23
N LYS A 26 26.88 19.16 10.47
CA LYS A 26 26.38 18.87 9.11
C LYS A 26 24.92 18.38 9.16
N LEU A 27 24.61 17.43 10.04
CA LEU A 27 23.25 16.89 10.22
C LEU A 27 22.24 17.98 10.58
N LEU A 28 22.56 18.84 11.55
CA LEU A 28 21.69 19.96 11.96
C LEU A 28 21.51 21.05 10.89
N LEU A 29 22.50 21.25 10.02
CA LEU A 29 22.42 22.17 8.88
C LEU A 29 21.69 21.56 7.66
N THR A 30 21.52 20.24 7.63
CA THR A 30 20.87 19.55 6.53
C THR A 30 19.37 19.66 6.71
N THR A 31 18.76 20.55 5.91
CA THR A 31 17.31 20.63 5.84
C THR A 31 16.80 19.36 5.12
N PRO A 32 15.86 18.59 5.68
CA PRO A 32 15.23 17.50 4.93
C PRO A 32 14.59 18.10 3.66
N LEU A 33 14.59 17.32 2.56
CA LEU A 33 13.91 17.79 1.35
C LEU A 33 12.43 18.09 1.69
N PRO A 34 11.88 19.23 1.24
CA PRO A 34 10.47 19.51 1.44
C PRO A 34 9.64 18.39 0.79
N GLU A 35 8.68 17.83 1.53
CA GLU A 35 7.74 16.87 0.94
C GLU A 35 7.00 17.58 -0.22
N PRO A 36 6.95 16.99 -1.42
CA PRO A 36 6.31 17.63 -2.56
C PRO A 36 4.79 17.69 -2.34
N ASP A 37 4.16 18.79 -2.75
CA ASP A 37 2.71 19.01 -2.60
C ASP A 37 1.86 17.99 -3.37
N SER A 38 2.46 17.28 -4.33
CA SER A 38 1.85 16.20 -5.10
C SER A 38 2.88 15.14 -5.46
N TYR A 39 2.43 13.89 -5.57
CA TYR A 39 3.28 12.74 -5.88
C TYR A 39 2.77 12.07 -7.16
N ARG A 40 3.69 11.55 -7.98
CA ARG A 40 3.34 10.77 -9.18
C ARG A 40 3.17 9.30 -8.81
N VAL A 41 2.28 8.62 -9.50
CA VAL A 41 2.04 7.17 -9.41
C VAL A 41 2.49 6.56 -10.74
N ASP A 42 3.25 5.46 -10.68
CA ASP A 42 3.63 4.72 -11.87
C ASP A 42 2.46 3.83 -12.34
N PHE A 43 1.73 4.32 -13.34
CA PHE A 43 0.58 3.63 -13.95
C PHE A 43 0.95 2.84 -15.21
N ARG A 44 2.24 2.64 -15.52
CA ARG A 44 2.67 1.93 -16.73
C ARG A 44 2.25 0.46 -16.70
N SER A 45 1.32 0.09 -17.58
CA SER A 45 0.85 -1.28 -17.74
C SER A 45 0.13 -1.48 -19.07
N GLU A 46 0.07 -2.73 -19.54
CA GLU A 46 -0.74 -3.17 -20.68
C GLU A 46 -2.25 -3.03 -20.41
N HIS A 47 -2.66 -2.92 -19.14
CA HIS A 47 -4.05 -2.68 -18.74
C HIS A 47 -4.55 -1.25 -19.01
N VAL A 48 -3.67 -0.31 -19.39
CA VAL A 48 -4.07 1.05 -19.77
C VAL A 48 -4.56 1.06 -21.21
N ASN A 49 -5.85 1.34 -21.41
CA ASN A 49 -6.46 1.36 -22.74
C ASN A 49 -6.42 2.77 -23.32
N TYR A 50 -5.38 3.08 -24.09
CA TYR A 50 -5.24 4.35 -24.79
C TYR A 50 -6.21 4.49 -25.96
N LEU A 51 -6.89 5.63 -26.05
CA LEU A 51 -7.80 5.98 -27.15
C LEU A 51 -7.04 6.44 -28.41
N ASN A 52 -5.88 7.08 -28.22
CA ASN A 52 -5.09 7.72 -29.26
C ASN A 52 -3.58 7.45 -29.13
N ASN A 53 -2.88 7.45 -30.27
CA ASN A 53 -1.42 7.41 -30.33
C ASN A 53 -0.86 8.61 -31.10
N LEU A 54 -0.24 9.54 -30.36
CA LEU A 54 0.37 10.77 -30.88
C LEU A 54 1.49 10.54 -31.92
N GLU A 55 2.09 9.35 -31.96
CA GLU A 55 3.19 9.01 -32.88
C GLU A 55 2.70 8.34 -34.18
N GLU A 56 1.60 7.58 -34.10
CA GLU A 56 1.13 6.72 -35.20
C GLU A 56 -0.10 7.28 -35.93
N ASP A 57 -1.05 7.89 -35.21
CA ASP A 57 -2.33 8.32 -35.77
C ASP A 57 -2.12 9.44 -36.81
N ASP A 58 -2.73 9.28 -37.99
CA ASP A 58 -2.65 10.26 -39.10
C ASP A 58 -3.09 11.68 -38.71
N MET A 59 -3.92 11.77 -37.66
CA MET A 59 -4.46 13.01 -37.11
C MET A 59 -3.38 13.94 -36.54
N TYR A 60 -2.33 13.41 -35.91
CA TYR A 60 -1.28 14.22 -35.26
C TYR A 60 -0.08 14.52 -36.19
N LYS A 61 0.03 13.85 -37.35
CA LYS A 61 1.14 14.00 -38.31
C LYS A 61 1.32 15.42 -38.88
N ARG A 62 0.38 16.34 -38.64
CA ARG A 62 0.40 17.73 -39.11
C ARG A 62 0.58 18.78 -38.01
N TRP A 63 0.68 18.38 -36.73
CA TRP A 63 0.48 19.33 -35.64
C TRP A 63 1.75 19.95 -35.06
N ARG A 64 1.58 21.19 -34.58
CA ARG A 64 2.41 21.85 -33.58
C ARG A 64 1.46 22.33 -32.48
N SER A 65 1.90 22.24 -31.23
CA SER A 65 1.11 22.38 -30.00
C SER A 65 0.35 23.71 -29.85
N ASN A 66 -0.96 23.65 -29.50
CA ASN A 66 -1.67 24.60 -28.62
C ASN A 66 -3.10 24.13 -28.23
N LEU A 67 -3.52 24.36 -26.98
CA LEU A 67 -4.64 23.70 -26.26
C LEU A 67 -6.07 24.24 -26.49
N ASN A 68 -7.08 23.38 -26.20
CA ASN A 68 -8.40 23.57 -25.52
C ASN A 68 -9.44 22.47 -25.96
N GLU A 69 -10.44 21.96 -25.22
CA GLU A 69 -11.07 22.18 -23.87
C GLU A 69 -11.69 20.82 -23.36
N SER A 70 -12.85 20.65 -22.67
CA SER A 70 -13.43 19.35 -22.13
C SER A 70 -14.98 19.35 -21.94
N ILE A 71 -15.73 18.30 -21.52
CA ILE A 71 -15.50 16.83 -21.45
C ILE A 71 -16.24 16.02 -22.55
N ASP A 72 -17.21 16.62 -23.28
CA ASP A 72 -17.55 16.26 -24.69
C ASP A 72 -16.28 16.19 -25.57
N THR A 73 -15.23 16.79 -25.01
CA THR A 73 -13.88 16.92 -25.50
C THR A 73 -12.92 15.84 -25.02
N LEU A 74 -13.34 14.67 -24.49
CA LEU A 74 -12.52 13.46 -24.74
C LEU A 74 -12.51 13.11 -26.23
N ARG A 75 -13.65 13.35 -26.89
CA ARG A 75 -13.82 13.21 -28.34
C ARG A 75 -13.45 14.49 -29.09
N SER A 76 -13.84 15.66 -28.60
CA SER A 76 -13.35 16.93 -29.14
C SER A 76 -11.86 17.25 -28.86
N LEU A 77 -11.13 16.76 -27.84
CA LEU A 77 -9.67 16.97 -27.71
C LEU A 77 -8.93 16.09 -28.71
N TYR A 78 -9.49 14.91 -29.00
CA TYR A 78 -9.09 14.07 -30.12
C TYR A 78 -9.30 14.85 -31.43
N GLU A 79 -10.52 15.33 -31.72
CA GLU A 79 -10.82 16.13 -32.92
C GLU A 79 -10.05 17.48 -32.99
N ASN A 80 -9.71 18.11 -31.85
CA ASN A 80 -8.94 19.37 -31.71
C ASN A 80 -7.42 19.16 -31.61
N GLN A 81 -6.93 17.91 -31.74
CA GLN A 81 -5.51 17.57 -31.92
C GLN A 81 -4.57 17.84 -30.72
N VAL A 82 -5.09 18.12 -29.52
CA VAL A 82 -4.28 18.37 -28.30
C VAL A 82 -3.34 17.17 -28.01
N PRO A 83 -2.06 17.39 -27.66
CA PRO A 83 -1.03 16.36 -27.76
C PRO A 83 -0.93 15.60 -26.43
N VAL A 84 -2.07 15.08 -25.99
CA VAL A 84 -2.23 14.29 -24.76
C VAL A 84 -2.70 12.90 -25.14
N ARG A 85 -2.10 11.87 -24.54
CA ARG A 85 -2.59 10.49 -24.66
C ARG A 85 -3.70 10.29 -23.65
N PHE A 86 -4.92 10.06 -24.12
CA PHE A 86 -6.06 9.72 -23.29
C PHE A 86 -6.10 8.21 -23.12
N GLY A 87 -6.14 7.75 -21.87
CA GLY A 87 -6.25 6.34 -21.54
C GLY A 87 -7.28 6.11 -20.43
N VAL A 88 -7.94 4.96 -20.47
CA VAL A 88 -8.87 4.53 -19.43
C VAL A 88 -8.42 3.19 -18.85
N ILE A 89 -8.43 3.09 -17.54
CA ILE A 89 -8.21 1.85 -16.79
C ILE A 89 -9.56 1.45 -16.18
N LEU A 90 -10.05 0.27 -16.53
CA LEU A 90 -11.33 -0.24 -16.06
C LEU A 90 -11.12 -1.28 -14.95
N TYR A 91 -11.95 -1.25 -13.91
CA TYR A 91 -11.86 -2.16 -12.77
C TYR A 91 -13.23 -2.44 -12.15
N SER A 92 -13.40 -3.61 -11.51
CA SER A 92 -14.59 -3.93 -10.72
C SER A 92 -14.43 -3.49 -9.26
N THR A 93 -15.34 -2.64 -8.76
CA THR A 93 -15.35 -2.21 -7.36
C THR A 93 -15.79 -3.32 -6.39
N GLN A 94 -16.62 -4.26 -6.85
CA GLN A 94 -17.08 -5.42 -6.09
C GLN A 94 -15.92 -6.43 -5.92
N LEU A 95 -15.24 -6.76 -7.02
CA LEU A 95 -14.07 -7.63 -6.99
C LEU A 95 -12.93 -7.04 -6.12
N ILE A 96 -12.69 -5.72 -6.17
CA ILE A 96 -11.68 -5.11 -5.30
C ILE A 96 -12.06 -5.19 -3.81
N LYS A 97 -13.32 -4.98 -3.44
CA LYS A 97 -13.78 -5.21 -2.04
C LYS A 97 -13.53 -6.64 -1.59
N ASN A 98 -13.76 -7.62 -2.47
CA ASN A 98 -13.47 -9.02 -2.18
C ASN A 98 -11.97 -9.26 -1.99
N ILE A 99 -11.09 -8.60 -2.76
CA ILE A 99 -9.63 -8.68 -2.54
C ILE A 99 -9.22 -7.99 -1.22
N GLU A 100 -9.78 -6.82 -0.90
CA GLU A 100 -9.53 -6.09 0.38
C GLU A 100 -9.93 -6.94 1.60
N ASP A 101 -11.12 -7.54 1.58
CA ASP A 101 -11.62 -8.33 2.70
C ASP A 101 -10.78 -9.62 2.89
N ASN A 102 -10.23 -10.21 1.80
CA ASN A 102 -9.33 -11.37 1.79
C ASN A 102 -7.83 -11.06 1.97
N GLY A 103 -7.43 -9.78 2.12
CA GLY A 103 -6.03 -9.41 2.31
C GLY A 103 -5.17 -9.67 1.07
N GLY A 104 -5.56 -9.09 -0.07
CA GLY A 104 -4.70 -9.01 -1.26
C GLY A 104 -4.76 -10.19 -2.23
N GLN A 105 -5.56 -11.22 -1.95
CA GLN A 105 -5.70 -12.41 -2.80
C GLN A 105 -7.05 -12.43 -3.52
N ILE A 106 -7.05 -12.84 -4.80
CA ILE A 106 -8.26 -13.21 -5.53
C ILE A 106 -8.65 -14.62 -5.07
N GLN A 107 -9.88 -14.80 -4.59
CA GLN A 107 -10.41 -16.13 -4.32
C GLN A 107 -10.65 -16.88 -5.64
N SER A 108 -9.71 -17.73 -6.03
CA SER A 108 -9.94 -18.74 -7.05
C SER A 108 -10.74 -19.89 -6.44
N TYR A 109 -12.07 -19.85 -6.63
CA TYR A 109 -13.07 -20.87 -6.26
C TYR A 109 -13.38 -21.03 -4.76
N ASP A 110 -14.67 -20.90 -4.41
CA ASP A 110 -15.24 -21.51 -3.21
C ASP A 110 -15.25 -23.04 -3.39
N ALA A 111 -14.35 -23.75 -2.71
CA ALA A 111 -14.29 -25.21 -2.77
C ALA A 111 -15.46 -25.91 -2.07
N GLU A 112 -16.23 -25.18 -1.25
CA GLU A 112 -17.34 -25.74 -0.45
C GLU A 112 -18.73 -25.56 -1.09
N THR A 113 -18.88 -24.62 -2.04
CA THR A 113 -20.11 -24.46 -2.81
C THR A 113 -19.81 -24.46 -4.30
N ASN A 114 -20.34 -25.46 -5.02
CA ASN A 114 -20.31 -25.54 -6.49
C ASN A 114 -21.24 -24.50 -7.16
N ALA A 115 -21.30 -23.28 -6.61
CA ALA A 115 -21.94 -22.13 -7.22
C ALA A 115 -20.87 -21.35 -7.97
N GLN A 116 -21.04 -21.22 -9.28
CA GLN A 116 -20.29 -20.24 -10.07
C GLN A 116 -20.57 -18.86 -9.44
N VAL A 117 -19.55 -18.20 -8.86
CA VAL A 117 -19.69 -16.85 -8.32
C VAL A 117 -20.28 -15.99 -9.44
N LYS A 118 -21.48 -15.44 -9.20
CA LYS A 118 -22.23 -14.69 -10.21
C LYS A 118 -21.33 -13.57 -10.72
N GLU A 119 -21.06 -13.56 -12.03
CA GLU A 119 -20.12 -12.62 -12.62
C GLU A 119 -20.58 -11.17 -12.39
N ASP A 120 -19.72 -10.36 -11.76
CA ASP A 120 -19.99 -8.94 -11.56
C ASP A 120 -20.27 -8.26 -12.90
N ILE A 121 -21.27 -7.38 -12.93
CA ILE A 121 -21.60 -6.57 -14.11
C ILE A 121 -20.40 -5.75 -14.58
N SER A 122 -19.57 -5.26 -13.63
CA SER A 122 -18.33 -4.54 -13.94
C SER A 122 -17.31 -5.43 -14.67
N THR A 123 -17.10 -6.66 -14.20
CA THR A 123 -16.22 -7.66 -14.83
C THR A 123 -16.72 -8.02 -16.22
N MET A 124 -18.05 -8.20 -16.37
CA MET A 124 -18.70 -8.44 -17.66
C MET A 124 -18.48 -7.28 -18.65
N ILE A 125 -18.64 -6.02 -18.24
CA ILE A 125 -18.38 -4.84 -19.08
C ILE A 125 -16.92 -4.81 -19.54
N ILE A 126 -15.95 -5.10 -18.66
CA ILE A 126 -14.53 -5.13 -19.00
C ILE A 126 -14.23 -6.24 -20.02
N ARG A 127 -14.76 -7.46 -19.82
CA ARG A 127 -14.61 -8.58 -20.76
C ARG A 127 -15.15 -8.22 -22.15
N LEU A 128 -16.35 -7.63 -22.23
CA LEU A 128 -16.97 -7.21 -23.49
C LEU A 128 -16.19 -6.07 -24.17
N PHE A 129 -15.66 -5.12 -23.39
CA PHE A 129 -14.79 -4.05 -23.90
C PHE A 129 -13.49 -4.60 -24.51
N LEU A 130 -12.82 -5.54 -23.83
CA LEU A 130 -11.60 -6.20 -24.32
C LEU A 130 -11.88 -6.97 -25.62
N TYR A 131 -12.97 -7.73 -25.69
CA TYR A 131 -13.40 -8.41 -26.92
C TYR A 131 -13.59 -7.45 -28.10
N ILE A 132 -14.31 -6.34 -27.89
CA ILE A 132 -14.55 -5.34 -28.95
C ILE A 132 -13.23 -4.66 -29.36
N LYS A 133 -12.32 -4.39 -28.41
CA LYS A 133 -10.99 -3.85 -28.68
C LYS A 133 -10.19 -4.77 -29.61
N GLU A 134 -10.16 -6.07 -29.33
CA GLU A 134 -9.40 -7.06 -30.10
C GLU A 134 -9.99 -7.32 -31.50
N HIS A 135 -11.32 -7.44 -31.64
CA HIS A 135 -11.96 -7.83 -32.91
C HIS A 135 -12.45 -6.68 -33.80
N HIS A 136 -12.76 -5.51 -33.22
CA HIS A 136 -13.39 -4.39 -33.94
C HIS A 136 -12.62 -3.07 -33.84
N GLY A 137 -11.62 -3.01 -32.96
CA GLY A 137 -10.74 -1.87 -32.76
C GLY A 137 -11.19 -0.95 -31.62
N ILE A 138 -10.23 -0.19 -31.11
CA ILE A 138 -10.36 0.61 -29.88
C ILE A 138 -11.48 1.65 -29.93
N GLN A 139 -11.66 2.34 -31.07
CA GLN A 139 -12.72 3.35 -31.25
C GLN A 139 -14.12 2.77 -31.02
N THR A 140 -14.39 1.54 -31.48
CA THR A 140 -15.67 0.86 -31.21
C THR A 140 -15.81 0.40 -29.75
N ALA A 141 -14.71 0.06 -29.08
CA ALA A 141 -14.75 -0.31 -27.66
C ALA A 141 -15.15 0.91 -26.80
N PHE A 142 -14.67 2.11 -27.15
CA PHE A 142 -15.12 3.36 -26.51
C PHE A 142 -16.57 3.75 -26.90
N GLN A 143 -17.00 3.50 -28.14
CA GLN A 143 -18.42 3.67 -28.52
C GLN A 143 -19.36 2.76 -27.71
N PHE A 144 -18.95 1.51 -27.42
CA PHE A 144 -19.71 0.61 -26.54
C PHE A 144 -19.89 1.20 -25.14
N LEU A 145 -18.85 1.76 -24.51
CA LEU A 145 -18.99 2.42 -23.20
C LEU A 145 -19.93 3.63 -23.26
N GLY A 146 -19.87 4.42 -24.34
CA GLY A 146 -20.82 5.51 -24.60
C GLY A 146 -22.26 5.02 -24.72
N ASN A 147 -22.50 3.91 -25.42
CA ASN A 147 -23.81 3.29 -25.57
C ASN A 147 -24.35 2.73 -24.24
N VAL A 148 -23.50 2.12 -23.40
CA VAL A 148 -23.90 1.69 -22.03
C VAL A 148 -24.36 2.89 -21.20
N ASN A 149 -23.63 4.01 -21.23
CA ASN A 149 -24.01 5.23 -20.50
C ASN A 149 -25.29 5.88 -21.07
N ARG A 150 -25.46 5.85 -22.40
CA ARG A 150 -26.67 6.33 -23.08
C ARG A 150 -27.89 5.51 -22.64
N LEU A 151 -27.84 4.19 -22.72
CA LEU A 151 -28.96 3.32 -22.33
C LEU A 151 -29.29 3.45 -20.83
N ARG A 152 -28.29 3.57 -19.95
CA ARG A 152 -28.48 3.93 -18.52
C ARG A 152 -29.25 5.24 -18.34
N THR A 153 -29.01 6.23 -19.19
CA THR A 153 -29.65 7.56 -19.09
C THR A 153 -31.06 7.55 -19.69
N GLU A 154 -31.26 6.78 -20.76
CA GLU A 154 -32.56 6.61 -21.43
C GLU A 154 -33.53 5.72 -20.63
N SER A 155 -33.05 4.86 -19.73
CA SER A 155 -33.86 4.02 -18.83
C SER A 155 -34.29 4.69 -17.53
N ALA A 156 -33.89 5.95 -17.28
CA ALA A 156 -33.95 6.60 -15.96
C ALA A 156 -35.36 7.14 -15.54
N ASP A 157 -36.44 6.45 -15.90
CA ASP A 157 -37.81 6.72 -15.42
C ASP A 157 -38.14 6.02 -14.08
N SER A 158 -37.23 5.22 -13.53
CA SER A 158 -37.35 4.65 -12.18
C SER A 158 -36.06 4.80 -11.36
N SER A 159 -36.24 4.89 -10.04
CA SER A 159 -35.28 5.38 -9.04
C SER A 159 -34.09 4.47 -8.70
N GLU A 160 -33.55 3.70 -9.65
CA GLU A 160 -32.41 2.81 -9.41
C GLU A 160 -31.16 3.33 -10.14
N GLU A 161 -30.12 3.65 -9.37
CA GLU A 161 -28.84 4.19 -9.89
C GLU A 161 -27.94 3.12 -10.51
N ASP A 162 -28.41 1.87 -10.61
CA ASP A 162 -27.60 0.68 -10.91
C ASP A 162 -27.65 0.28 -12.40
N ILE A 163 -26.53 -0.23 -12.91
CA ILE A 163 -26.41 -0.71 -14.29
C ILE A 163 -26.89 -2.16 -14.35
N GLU A 164 -28.10 -2.38 -14.86
CA GLU A 164 -28.57 -3.75 -15.14
C GLU A 164 -27.82 -4.44 -16.29
N GLN A 165 -27.82 -5.78 -16.27
CA GLN A 165 -27.29 -6.63 -17.36
C GLN A 165 -27.97 -6.33 -18.71
N GLN A 166 -29.27 -6.00 -18.70
CA GLN A 166 -30.05 -5.68 -19.90
C GLN A 166 -29.48 -4.49 -20.68
N HIS A 167 -28.98 -3.45 -19.97
CA HIS A 167 -28.37 -2.28 -20.61
C HIS A 167 -27.03 -2.63 -21.26
N VAL A 168 -26.26 -3.55 -20.66
CA VAL A 168 -24.95 -3.98 -21.19
C VAL A 168 -25.14 -4.86 -22.43
N ASP A 169 -26.07 -5.82 -22.38
CA ASP A 169 -26.42 -6.67 -23.52
C ASP A 169 -26.99 -5.83 -24.68
N GLY A 170 -27.85 -4.86 -24.37
CA GLY A 170 -28.38 -3.88 -25.34
C GLY A 170 -27.27 -3.08 -26.03
N ALA A 171 -26.35 -2.49 -25.25
CA ALA A 171 -25.22 -1.72 -25.80
C ALA A 171 -24.28 -2.58 -26.65
N PHE A 172 -24.04 -3.84 -26.24
CA PHE A 172 -23.23 -4.80 -27.01
C PHE A 172 -23.88 -5.09 -28.37
N VAL A 173 -25.19 -5.38 -28.36
CA VAL A 173 -26.00 -5.59 -29.56
C VAL A 173 -25.97 -4.36 -30.47
N GLU A 174 -26.25 -3.16 -29.97
CA GLU A 174 -26.21 -1.92 -30.77
C GLU A 174 -24.83 -1.66 -31.40
N THR A 175 -23.74 -1.91 -30.67
CA THR A 175 -22.39 -1.63 -31.15
C THR A 175 -21.92 -2.65 -32.21
N ILE A 176 -22.40 -3.89 -32.14
CA ILE A 176 -21.95 -5.01 -33.00
C ILE A 176 -22.87 -5.27 -34.20
N LEU A 177 -24.18 -4.99 -34.08
CA LEU A 177 -25.15 -5.04 -35.17
C LEU A 177 -24.67 -4.42 -36.50
N PRO A 178 -24.04 -3.23 -36.55
CA PRO A 178 -23.58 -2.65 -37.81
C PRO A 178 -22.33 -3.32 -38.41
N LYS A 179 -21.61 -4.18 -37.67
CA LYS A 179 -20.31 -4.73 -38.08
C LYS A 179 -20.27 -6.25 -38.29
N VAL A 180 -21.24 -7.02 -37.77
CA VAL A 180 -21.16 -8.50 -37.71
C VAL A 180 -22.34 -9.19 -38.40
N LYS A 181 -22.06 -10.31 -39.08
CA LYS A 181 -23.04 -11.10 -39.85
C LYS A 181 -23.71 -12.25 -39.06
N SER A 182 -23.14 -12.61 -37.91
CA SER A 182 -23.64 -13.65 -36.99
C SER A 182 -24.45 -13.04 -35.85
N PRO A 183 -25.42 -13.77 -35.26
CA PRO A 183 -26.24 -13.25 -34.17
C PRO A 183 -25.38 -12.90 -32.94
N PRO A 184 -25.49 -11.68 -32.36
CA PRO A 184 -24.69 -11.26 -31.19
C PRO A 184 -24.85 -12.17 -29.96
N GLN A 185 -26.00 -12.84 -29.84
CA GLN A 185 -26.33 -13.77 -28.75
C GLN A 185 -25.40 -15.01 -28.73
N GLU A 186 -24.96 -15.51 -29.90
CA GLU A 186 -23.98 -16.59 -29.96
C GLU A 186 -22.57 -16.14 -29.55
N ILE A 187 -22.28 -14.85 -29.69
CA ILE A 187 -20.99 -14.25 -29.31
C ILE A 187 -20.95 -14.07 -27.79
N LEU A 188 -22.02 -13.53 -27.19
CA LEU A 188 -22.17 -13.47 -25.73
C LEU A 188 -22.04 -14.85 -25.07
N LEU A 189 -22.66 -15.89 -25.65
CA LEU A 189 -22.57 -17.25 -25.12
C LEU A 189 -21.16 -17.86 -25.22
N LYS A 190 -20.39 -17.51 -26.27
CA LYS A 190 -18.98 -17.89 -26.38
C LYS A 190 -18.10 -17.14 -25.38
N LEU A 191 -18.35 -15.86 -25.16
CA LEU A 191 -17.60 -15.03 -24.22
C LEU A 191 -17.85 -15.41 -22.75
N GLN A 192 -19.00 -15.98 -22.43
CA GLN A 192 -19.26 -16.61 -21.12
C GLN A 192 -18.44 -17.90 -20.90
N GLN A 193 -17.97 -18.56 -21.97
CA GLN A 193 -17.13 -19.76 -21.91
C GLN A 193 -15.64 -19.44 -22.03
N GLU A 194 -15.28 -18.20 -22.36
CA GLU A 194 -13.90 -17.77 -22.60
C GLU A 194 -13.24 -17.24 -21.31
N HIS A 195 -12.32 -18.03 -20.77
CA HIS A 195 -11.64 -17.74 -19.51
C HIS A 195 -10.51 -16.70 -19.63
N THR A 196 -9.86 -16.59 -20.79
CA THR A 196 -8.72 -15.69 -21.05
C THR A 196 -9.08 -14.20 -20.84
N LEU A 197 -10.17 -13.75 -21.46
CA LEU A 197 -10.64 -12.37 -21.32
C LEU A 197 -11.18 -12.08 -19.90
N LYS A 198 -11.65 -13.11 -19.18
CA LYS A 198 -12.01 -13.00 -17.78
C LYS A 198 -10.77 -12.79 -16.91
N GLU A 199 -9.73 -13.63 -17.05
CA GLU A 199 -8.45 -13.45 -16.36
C GLU A 199 -7.83 -12.08 -16.62
N ALA A 200 -7.90 -11.56 -17.86
CA ALA A 200 -7.46 -10.21 -18.19
C ALA A 200 -8.25 -9.10 -17.47
N SER A 201 -9.56 -9.27 -17.27
CA SER A 201 -10.41 -8.32 -16.51
C SER A 201 -10.14 -8.36 -14.99
N GLU A 202 -9.83 -9.54 -14.45
CA GLU A 202 -9.42 -9.74 -13.06
C GLU A 202 -8.02 -9.14 -12.83
N ALA A 203 -7.09 -9.31 -13.78
CA ALA A 203 -5.76 -8.70 -13.78
C ALA A 203 -5.81 -7.17 -13.84
N SER A 204 -6.67 -6.58 -14.68
CA SER A 204 -6.89 -5.12 -14.72
C SER A 204 -7.39 -4.57 -13.38
N SER A 205 -8.31 -5.29 -12.73
CA SER A 205 -8.81 -4.92 -11.40
C SER A 205 -7.75 -5.07 -10.30
N MET A 206 -6.95 -6.13 -10.35
CA MET A 206 -5.79 -6.34 -9.48
C MET A 206 -4.71 -5.27 -9.66
N PHE A 207 -4.52 -4.77 -10.88
CA PHE A 207 -3.59 -3.66 -11.16
C PHE A 207 -4.03 -2.36 -10.47
N VAL A 208 -5.30 -1.93 -10.65
CA VAL A 208 -5.84 -0.75 -9.96
C VAL A 208 -5.78 -0.90 -8.43
N PHE A 209 -6.03 -2.10 -7.93
CA PHE A 209 -5.91 -2.42 -6.51
C PHE A 209 -4.48 -2.29 -5.97
N LYS A 210 -3.47 -2.79 -6.72
CA LYS A 210 -2.05 -2.61 -6.39
C LYS A 210 -1.66 -1.13 -6.37
N LEU A 211 -2.09 -0.37 -7.38
CA LEU A 211 -1.91 1.09 -7.44
C LEU A 211 -2.62 1.85 -6.30
N GLY A 212 -3.59 1.25 -5.60
CA GLY A 212 -4.30 1.88 -4.48
C GLY A 212 -5.35 2.92 -4.88
N LEU A 213 -5.55 3.14 -6.19
CA LEU A 213 -6.47 4.15 -6.74
C LEU A 213 -7.96 3.81 -6.55
N ALA A 214 -8.30 2.55 -6.27
CA ALA A 214 -9.69 2.07 -6.14
C ALA A 214 -10.54 2.80 -5.07
N LYS A 215 -9.90 3.45 -4.09
CA LYS A 215 -10.56 4.25 -3.06
C LYS A 215 -11.08 5.59 -3.62
N LEU A 216 -10.44 6.10 -4.66
CA LEU A 216 -10.87 7.29 -5.39
C LEU A 216 -11.87 6.86 -6.47
N LYS A 217 -13.17 7.11 -6.23
CA LYS A 217 -14.29 6.60 -7.05
C LYS A 217 -14.02 6.68 -8.56
N CYS A 218 -13.65 7.86 -9.05
CA CYS A 218 -13.14 8.10 -10.38
C CYS A 218 -12.05 9.16 -10.24
N SER A 219 -10.80 8.80 -10.50
CA SER A 219 -9.65 9.71 -10.39
C SER A 219 -9.01 9.93 -11.74
N PHE A 220 -8.45 11.12 -11.92
CA PHE A 220 -7.74 11.50 -13.13
C PHE A 220 -6.22 11.44 -12.89
N LEU A 221 -5.46 10.98 -13.89
CA LEU A 221 -4.00 10.86 -13.84
C LEU A 221 -3.36 11.72 -14.94
N MET A 222 -2.62 12.78 -14.57
CA MET A 222 -1.79 13.56 -15.50
C MET A 222 -0.32 13.24 -15.28
N ASN A 223 0.34 12.57 -16.23
CA ASN A 223 1.75 12.14 -16.10
C ASN A 223 2.05 11.41 -14.77
N GLY A 224 1.04 10.75 -14.18
CA GLY A 224 1.11 10.07 -12.88
C GLY A 224 0.63 10.88 -11.68
N LEU A 225 0.47 12.21 -11.78
CA LEU A 225 -0.15 13.02 -10.72
C LEU A 225 -1.63 12.67 -10.58
N VAL A 226 -2.07 12.40 -9.34
CA VAL A 226 -3.44 11.96 -9.03
C VAL A 226 -4.33 13.14 -8.67
N PHE A 227 -5.49 13.22 -9.32
CA PHE A 227 -6.52 14.23 -9.05
C PHE A 227 -7.87 13.56 -8.70
N ASP A 228 -8.51 14.07 -7.66
CA ASP A 228 -9.77 13.53 -7.13
C ASP A 228 -11.01 13.93 -7.96
N SER A 229 -10.93 15.00 -8.76
CA SER A 229 -11.97 15.41 -9.70
C SER A 229 -11.51 15.27 -11.15
N VAL A 230 -12.42 14.79 -12.00
CA VAL A 230 -12.24 14.73 -13.47
C VAL A 230 -12.82 16.00 -14.09
N GLU A 231 -12.59 17.16 -13.46
CA GLU A 231 -13.06 18.44 -13.94
C GLU A 231 -12.09 19.01 -14.99
N GLU A 232 -12.66 19.66 -15.99
CA GLU A 232 -11.94 20.33 -17.08
C GLU A 232 -10.89 21.35 -16.60
N GLU A 233 -11.29 22.19 -15.64
CA GLU A 233 -10.40 23.20 -15.07
C GLU A 233 -9.21 22.54 -14.37
N THR A 234 -9.44 21.43 -13.65
CA THR A 234 -8.38 20.62 -13.03
C THR A 234 -7.41 20.05 -14.06
N LEU A 235 -7.92 19.53 -15.20
CA LEU A 235 -7.08 19.06 -16.30
C LEU A 235 -6.21 20.20 -16.86
N LEU A 236 -6.81 21.33 -17.22
CA LEU A 236 -6.10 22.46 -17.82
C LEU A 236 -5.05 23.05 -16.87
N ASN A 237 -5.37 23.17 -15.58
CA ASN A 237 -4.44 23.62 -14.55
C ASN A 237 -3.27 22.63 -14.39
N ALA A 238 -3.53 21.33 -14.29
CA ALA A 238 -2.48 20.30 -14.22
C ALA A 238 -1.56 20.31 -15.46
N MET A 239 -2.11 20.58 -16.65
CA MET A 239 -1.31 20.74 -17.88
C MET A 239 -0.45 22.01 -17.84
N ASN A 240 -1.00 23.13 -17.38
CA ASN A 240 -0.28 24.39 -17.24
C ASN A 240 0.82 24.32 -16.16
N ASP A 241 0.65 23.48 -15.13
CA ASP A 241 1.65 23.26 -14.08
C ASP A 241 2.77 22.29 -14.50
N GLU A 242 2.47 21.24 -15.28
CA GLU A 242 3.49 20.27 -15.74
C GLU A 242 4.29 20.76 -16.95
N LEU A 243 3.68 21.55 -17.85
CA LEU A 243 4.34 22.01 -19.08
C LEU A 243 5.64 22.81 -18.81
N PRO A 244 5.70 23.79 -17.88
CA PRO A 244 6.93 24.50 -17.55
C PRO A 244 8.03 23.58 -17.00
N LYS A 245 7.68 22.57 -16.18
CA LYS A 245 8.65 21.62 -15.61
C LYS A 245 9.29 20.77 -16.70
N ILE A 246 8.51 20.30 -17.68
CA ILE A 246 9.02 19.55 -18.83
C ILE A 246 9.89 20.47 -19.71
N GLN A 247 9.48 21.72 -19.96
CA GLN A 247 10.28 22.69 -20.71
C GLN A 247 11.62 22.99 -20.02
N GLU A 248 11.64 23.07 -18.68
CA GLU A 248 12.86 23.24 -17.89
C GLU A 248 13.80 22.04 -18.04
N GLN A 249 13.30 20.80 -17.92
CA GLN A 249 14.09 19.59 -18.13
C GLN A 249 14.65 19.49 -19.57
N VAL A 250 13.89 19.92 -20.58
CA VAL A 250 14.37 20.02 -21.98
C VAL A 250 15.45 21.10 -22.12
N TYR A 251 15.26 22.27 -21.51
CA TYR A 251 16.21 23.38 -21.56
C TYR A 251 17.58 23.02 -20.95
N TYR A 252 17.59 22.31 -19.83
CA TYR A 252 18.82 21.79 -19.22
C TYR A 252 19.38 20.51 -19.90
N GLY A 253 18.80 20.08 -21.03
CA GLY A 253 19.27 18.93 -21.80
C GLY A 253 19.06 17.57 -21.10
N GLN A 254 18.22 17.51 -20.08
CA GLN A 254 17.89 16.25 -19.39
C GLN A 254 16.94 15.37 -20.21
N ILE A 255 16.13 15.99 -21.09
CA ILE A 255 15.27 15.29 -22.07
C ILE A 255 15.87 15.50 -23.46
N GLU A 256 16.33 14.41 -24.07
CA GLU A 256 16.80 14.40 -25.46
C GLU A 256 15.69 13.93 -26.42
N SER A 257 15.85 14.16 -27.73
CA SER A 257 14.86 13.77 -28.76
C SER A 257 14.57 12.26 -28.86
N ARG A 258 15.38 11.41 -28.21
CA ARG A 258 15.23 9.95 -28.14
C ARG A 258 14.70 9.44 -26.80
N THR A 259 14.46 10.34 -25.85
CA THR A 259 14.02 10.00 -24.49
C THR A 259 12.50 9.96 -24.43
N ASN A 260 11.93 8.85 -23.96
CA ASN A 260 10.51 8.81 -23.63
C ASN A 260 10.25 9.67 -22.39
N VAL A 261 9.52 10.79 -22.58
CA VAL A 261 9.26 11.78 -21.52
C VAL A 261 8.49 11.18 -20.35
N LEU A 262 7.48 10.34 -20.62
CA LEU A 262 6.65 9.73 -19.57
C LEU A 262 7.46 8.72 -18.76
N ASP A 263 8.27 7.90 -19.43
CA ASP A 263 9.17 6.94 -18.77
C ASP A 263 10.15 7.66 -17.83
N LYS A 264 10.77 8.75 -18.28
CA LYS A 264 11.67 9.56 -17.44
C LYS A 264 10.95 10.14 -16.22
N LEU A 265 9.80 10.80 -16.40
CA LEU A 265 9.06 11.44 -15.31
C LEU A 265 8.60 10.42 -14.24
N LEU A 266 8.15 9.23 -14.66
CA LEU A 266 7.74 8.18 -13.75
C LEU A 266 8.93 7.46 -13.11
N SER A 267 10.07 7.34 -13.80
CA SER A 267 11.29 6.78 -13.22
C SER A 267 11.99 7.74 -12.23
N GLU A 268 11.76 9.05 -12.33
CA GLU A 268 12.27 10.05 -11.38
C GLU A 268 11.44 10.17 -10.10
N SER A 269 10.11 10.09 -10.19
CA SER A 269 9.23 10.37 -9.03
C SER A 269 7.95 9.52 -8.95
N GLY A 270 7.88 8.41 -9.69
CA GLY A 270 6.73 7.51 -9.70
C GLY A 270 6.74 6.57 -8.50
N LEU A 271 5.69 6.66 -7.68
CA LEU A 271 5.39 5.72 -6.61
C LEU A 271 4.68 4.49 -7.19
N SER A 272 5.02 3.29 -6.68
CA SER A 272 4.36 2.04 -7.06
C SER A 272 2.90 1.92 -6.57
N ARG A 273 2.49 2.79 -5.65
CA ARG A 273 1.18 2.77 -5.00
C ARG A 273 0.80 4.17 -4.50
N TYR A 274 -0.49 4.47 -4.54
CA TYR A 274 -1.11 5.66 -3.98
C TYR A 274 -1.87 5.33 -2.69
N ASN A 275 -1.54 6.02 -1.60
CA ASN A 275 -2.34 5.99 -0.38
C ASN A 275 -2.43 7.39 0.24
N PRO A 276 -3.62 8.03 0.23
CA PRO A 276 -3.83 9.36 0.79
C PRO A 276 -3.39 9.52 2.25
N GLN A 277 -3.47 8.45 3.06
CA GLN A 277 -3.06 8.45 4.48
C GLN A 277 -1.55 8.60 4.66
N ILE A 278 -0.74 8.10 3.71
CA ILE A 278 0.73 8.16 3.75
C ILE A 278 1.22 9.44 3.08
N ILE A 279 0.70 9.67 1.88
CA ILE A 279 1.12 10.71 0.93
C ILE A 279 0.72 12.11 1.41
N GLY A 280 -0.29 12.22 2.27
CA GLY A 280 -0.65 13.48 2.94
C GLY A 280 -1.22 14.50 1.97
N GLY A 281 -2.41 14.24 1.44
CA GLY A 281 -3.07 15.07 0.41
C GLY A 281 -3.36 16.51 0.85
N GLY A 282 -2.35 17.40 0.76
CA GLY A 282 -2.38 18.86 0.84
C GLY A 282 -2.84 19.51 2.16
N LYS A 283 -3.66 18.84 2.96
CA LYS A 283 -4.44 19.45 4.06
C LYS A 283 -3.89 19.13 5.45
N ASN A 284 -3.30 17.96 5.65
CA ASN A 284 -2.73 17.53 6.92
C ASN A 284 -1.24 17.23 6.73
N LYS A 285 -0.37 18.01 7.39
CA LYS A 285 1.06 17.70 7.45
C LYS A 285 1.29 16.42 8.26
N PRO A 286 2.27 15.57 7.87
CA PRO A 286 2.61 14.37 8.64
C PRO A 286 3.06 14.74 10.06
N ARG A 287 2.66 13.92 11.03
CA ARG A 287 3.06 14.09 12.43
C ARG A 287 4.34 13.32 12.70
N TYR A 288 5.31 14.00 13.30
CA TYR A 288 6.59 13.42 13.70
C TYR A 288 6.72 13.34 15.21
N VAL A 289 7.29 12.24 15.69
CA VAL A 289 7.60 11.97 17.09
C VAL A 289 9.02 11.45 17.20
N SER A 290 9.79 12.00 18.14
CA SER A 290 11.18 11.60 18.35
C SER A 290 11.24 10.31 19.16
N LEU A 291 11.47 9.18 18.49
CA LEU A 291 11.62 7.86 19.10
C LEU A 291 12.70 7.83 20.20
N ALA A 292 13.75 8.65 20.07
CA ALA A 292 14.82 8.75 21.05
C ALA A 292 14.46 9.58 22.30
N SER A 293 13.32 10.28 22.33
CA SER A 293 12.92 11.17 23.45
C SER A 293 11.96 10.56 24.47
N SER A 294 11.60 9.28 24.30
CA SER A 294 10.79 8.47 25.24
C SER A 294 11.30 8.48 26.70
N THR A 295 12.56 8.89 26.91
CA THR A 295 13.29 8.84 28.19
C THR A 295 12.80 9.81 29.29
N LYS A 296 11.59 10.37 29.24
CA LYS A 296 11.04 11.15 30.38
C LYS A 296 10.91 10.32 31.66
N SER A 297 10.82 8.99 31.55
CA SER A 297 10.80 8.04 32.68
C SER A 297 12.13 7.28 32.89
N GLY A 298 13.21 7.66 32.22
CA GLY A 298 14.55 7.06 32.41
C GLY A 298 14.79 5.68 31.79
N GLU A 299 13.75 4.88 31.56
CA GLU A 299 13.81 3.58 30.86
C GLU A 299 13.44 3.75 29.37
N SER A 300 14.24 3.17 28.48
CA SER A 300 13.99 3.20 27.03
C SER A 300 13.06 2.05 26.62
N MET A 301 11.80 2.37 26.31
CA MET A 301 10.81 1.37 25.88
C MET A 301 11.22 0.60 24.61
N LEU A 302 12.11 1.16 23.80
CA LEU A 302 12.59 0.59 22.54
C LEU A 302 13.64 -0.53 22.71
N ASP A 303 14.22 -0.68 23.91
CA ASP A 303 15.22 -1.70 24.21
C ASP A 303 14.55 -3.08 24.39
N ASP A 304 13.30 -3.09 24.90
CA ASP A 304 12.46 -4.29 25.09
C ASP A 304 11.78 -4.78 23.78
N VAL A 305 12.04 -4.13 22.64
CA VAL A 305 11.33 -4.39 21.36
C VAL A 305 12.08 -5.40 20.52
N ASN A 306 11.44 -6.54 20.24
CA ASN A 306 11.94 -7.50 19.26
C ASN A 306 11.72 -6.98 17.84
N TYR A 307 12.79 -6.88 17.05
CA TYR A 307 12.75 -6.49 15.65
C TYR A 307 12.82 -7.71 14.73
N LEU A 308 11.88 -7.78 13.78
CA LEU A 308 11.89 -8.72 12.67
C LEU A 308 12.53 -8.07 11.44
N HIS A 309 13.19 -8.89 10.62
CA HIS A 309 13.75 -8.51 9.32
C HIS A 309 13.44 -9.62 8.31
N SER A 310 13.57 -9.34 7.01
CA SER A 310 13.55 -10.42 6.01
C SER A 310 14.78 -11.31 6.19
N SER A 311 14.63 -12.61 5.94
CA SER A 311 15.72 -13.58 6.17
C SER A 311 16.88 -13.45 5.19
N GLU A 312 16.60 -13.04 3.96
CA GLU A 312 17.62 -12.84 2.90
C GLU A 312 18.60 -11.70 3.21
N SER A 313 18.25 -10.79 4.12
CA SER A 313 18.99 -9.55 4.34
C SER A 313 19.48 -9.38 5.79
N SER A 314 19.64 -10.47 6.57
CA SER A 314 19.99 -10.37 8.00
C SER A 314 21.29 -9.59 8.27
N ASP A 315 22.24 -9.62 7.33
CA ASP A 315 23.53 -8.93 7.45
C ASP A 315 23.53 -7.51 6.84
N ASP A 316 22.48 -7.11 6.12
CA ASP A 316 22.36 -5.80 5.48
C ASP A 316 21.89 -4.71 6.45
N VAL A 317 22.48 -3.51 6.37
CA VAL A 317 22.11 -2.33 7.17
C VAL A 317 20.63 -1.96 7.00
N LYS A 318 19.91 -1.82 8.12
CA LYS A 318 18.49 -1.42 8.14
C LYS A 318 18.33 0.08 8.36
N TYR A 319 18.04 0.78 7.27
CA TYR A 319 17.82 2.22 7.19
C TYR A 319 16.44 2.65 7.73
N VAL A 320 15.43 1.78 7.61
CA VAL A 320 14.05 2.11 8.01
C VAL A 320 13.58 1.19 9.15
N THR A 321 13.03 1.79 10.19
CA THR A 321 12.40 1.10 11.31
C THR A 321 10.90 1.39 11.31
N HIS A 322 10.10 0.38 10.99
CA HIS A 322 8.65 0.41 11.16
C HIS A 322 8.31 -0.17 12.53
N LEU A 323 7.54 0.56 13.34
CA LEU A 323 6.96 0.10 14.60
C LEU A 323 5.45 0.03 14.43
N LEU A 324 4.88 -1.17 14.57
CA LEU A 324 3.43 -1.39 14.53
C LEU A 324 2.89 -1.41 15.95
N ALA A 325 2.11 -0.40 16.34
CA ALA A 325 1.28 -0.44 17.54
C ALA A 325 -0.02 -1.18 17.19
N VAL A 326 -0.23 -2.34 17.83
CA VAL A 326 -1.26 -3.32 17.46
C VAL A 326 -2.05 -3.75 18.68
N ASP A 327 -3.38 -3.65 18.60
CA ASP A 327 -4.29 -4.34 19.52
C ASP A 327 -4.76 -5.69 18.93
N VAL A 328 -4.20 -6.76 19.49
CA VAL A 328 -4.44 -8.18 19.16
C VAL A 328 -5.91 -8.57 19.36
N THR A 329 -6.63 -7.92 20.28
CA THR A 329 -8.07 -8.18 20.50
C THR A 329 -8.95 -7.64 19.37
N THR A 330 -8.43 -6.71 18.57
CA THR A 330 -9.15 -6.11 17.44
C THR A 330 -8.80 -6.80 16.13
N LYS A 331 -9.84 -7.06 15.31
CA LYS A 331 -9.65 -7.55 13.92
C LYS A 331 -8.76 -6.61 13.09
N LYS A 332 -8.86 -5.30 13.34
CA LYS A 332 -8.00 -4.24 12.77
C LYS A 332 -6.53 -4.48 13.06
N GLY A 333 -6.17 -4.70 14.33
CA GLY A 333 -4.79 -4.91 14.75
C GLY A 333 -4.22 -6.22 14.23
N MET A 334 -5.01 -7.30 14.27
CA MET A 334 -4.58 -8.59 13.72
C MET A 334 -4.32 -8.51 12.21
N LYS A 335 -5.22 -7.87 11.43
CA LYS A 335 -4.98 -7.62 10.00
C LYS A 335 -3.72 -6.79 9.76
N LEU A 336 -3.48 -5.73 10.53
CA LEU A 336 -2.26 -4.90 10.42
C LEU A 336 -0.99 -5.71 10.71
N LEU A 337 -1.01 -6.59 11.72
CA LEU A 337 0.10 -7.48 12.04
C LEU A 337 0.37 -8.50 10.93
N HIS A 338 -0.69 -9.12 10.42
CA HIS A 338 -0.65 -10.12 9.34
C HIS A 338 -0.05 -9.51 8.05
N GLU A 339 -0.50 -8.31 7.67
CA GLU A 339 0.06 -7.56 6.54
C GLU A 339 1.50 -7.07 6.78
N GLY A 340 1.86 -6.75 8.03
CA GLY A 340 3.24 -6.47 8.43
C GLY A 340 4.18 -7.68 8.28
N VAL A 341 3.73 -8.88 8.63
CA VAL A 341 4.49 -10.12 8.41
C VAL A 341 4.61 -10.42 6.91
N ARG A 342 3.53 -10.26 6.13
CA ARG A 342 3.54 -10.44 4.67
C ARG A 342 4.47 -9.46 3.96
N TYR A 343 4.57 -8.23 4.42
CA TYR A 343 5.55 -7.25 3.95
C TYR A 343 7.00 -7.74 4.11
N LEU A 344 7.34 -8.37 5.25
CA LEU A 344 8.67 -8.97 5.44
C LEU A 344 8.90 -10.20 4.56
N ILE A 345 7.88 -11.04 4.36
CA ILE A 345 7.91 -12.16 3.39
C ILE A 345 8.11 -11.63 1.96
N GLY A 346 7.59 -10.44 1.65
CA GLY A 346 7.79 -9.74 0.37
C GLY A 346 9.23 -9.27 0.08
N GLY A 347 10.17 -9.44 1.03
CA GLY A 347 11.59 -9.26 0.77
C GLY A 347 12.10 -7.81 0.85
N SER A 348 11.61 -7.02 1.82
CA SER A 348 12.26 -5.73 2.14
C SER A 348 13.72 -5.95 2.55
N LYS A 349 14.65 -5.20 1.92
CA LYS A 349 16.09 -5.27 2.20
C LYS A 349 16.56 -4.19 3.18
N SER A 350 15.91 -3.03 3.16
CA SER A 350 16.33 -1.83 3.89
C SER A 350 15.55 -1.58 5.18
N ALA A 351 14.49 -2.34 5.47
CA ALA A 351 13.66 -2.13 6.66
C ALA A 351 13.70 -3.25 7.70
N ARG A 352 13.36 -2.88 8.94
CA ARG A 352 13.04 -3.78 10.06
C ARG A 352 11.69 -3.42 10.65
N LEU A 353 11.00 -4.42 11.21
CA LEU A 353 9.66 -4.30 11.79
C LEU A 353 9.70 -4.64 13.28
N GLY A 354 9.46 -3.65 14.15
CA GLY A 354 9.14 -3.89 15.55
C GLY A 354 7.62 -3.94 15.76
N VAL A 355 7.16 -4.75 16.69
CA VAL A 355 5.73 -4.84 17.05
C VAL A 355 5.55 -4.45 18.52
N LEU A 356 4.64 -3.52 18.75
CA LEU A 356 4.26 -3.00 20.06
C LEU A 356 2.83 -3.43 20.36
N PHE A 357 2.68 -4.39 21.25
CA PHE A 357 1.35 -4.87 21.65
C PHE A 357 0.72 -3.93 22.68
N SER A 358 -0.32 -3.21 22.25
CA SER A 358 -1.24 -2.47 23.11
C SER A 358 -2.49 -3.29 23.35
N SER A 359 -3.09 -3.22 24.53
CA SER A 359 -4.43 -3.81 24.76
C SER A 359 -5.07 -3.16 25.97
N SER A 360 -6.41 -3.25 26.04
CA SER A 360 -7.19 -2.92 27.24
C SER A 360 -6.75 -3.77 28.45
N PRO A 361 -6.98 -3.32 29.71
CA PRO A 361 -6.47 -3.99 30.91
C PRO A 361 -7.03 -5.41 31.16
N ASN A 362 -8.13 -5.79 30.50
CA ASN A 362 -8.74 -7.13 30.60
C ASN A 362 -8.36 -7.98 29.38
N VAL A 363 -7.08 -8.31 29.24
CA VAL A 363 -6.57 -9.13 28.13
C VAL A 363 -6.97 -10.60 28.33
N ASP A 364 -7.59 -11.20 27.33
CA ASP A 364 -7.89 -12.63 27.33
C ASP A 364 -6.60 -13.49 27.40
N PRO A 365 -6.61 -14.63 28.13
CA PRO A 365 -5.46 -15.53 28.19
C PRO A 365 -4.96 -16.00 26.82
N TYR A 366 -5.85 -16.13 25.83
CA TYR A 366 -5.53 -16.50 24.46
C TYR A 366 -4.68 -15.45 23.73
N SER A 367 -5.00 -14.16 23.90
CA SER A 367 -4.25 -13.06 23.32
C SER A 367 -2.86 -12.92 23.97
N LEU A 368 -2.77 -13.16 25.29
CA LEU A 368 -1.47 -13.25 25.98
C LEU A 368 -0.62 -14.43 25.49
N LEU A 369 -1.22 -15.60 25.25
CA LEU A 369 -0.52 -16.74 24.66
C LEU A 369 -0.03 -16.44 23.24
N PHE A 370 -0.85 -15.82 22.39
CA PHE A 370 -0.45 -15.39 21.04
C PHE A 370 0.76 -14.44 21.08
N ILE A 371 0.71 -13.42 21.94
CA ILE A 371 1.82 -12.45 22.14
C ILE A 371 3.10 -13.18 22.58
N LYS A 372 3.00 -14.14 23.52
CA LYS A 372 4.15 -14.98 23.93
C LYS A 372 4.74 -15.77 22.77
N PHE A 373 3.93 -16.46 21.97
CA PHE A 373 4.40 -17.21 20.81
C PHE A 373 5.07 -16.29 19.78
N PHE A 374 4.49 -15.11 19.53
CA PHE A 374 5.05 -14.11 18.63
C PHE A 374 6.42 -13.64 19.11
N GLU A 375 6.56 -13.26 20.39
CA GLU A 375 7.81 -12.74 20.95
C GLU A 375 8.91 -13.79 21.09
N ILE A 376 8.57 -15.03 21.46
CA ILE A 376 9.54 -16.14 21.44
C ILE A 376 10.05 -16.35 20.01
N THR A 377 9.16 -16.27 19.01
CA THR A 377 9.54 -16.41 17.60
C THR A 377 10.44 -15.25 17.14
N ALA A 378 10.06 -14.00 17.43
CA ALA A 378 10.83 -12.83 17.06
C ALA A 378 12.21 -12.77 17.75
N SER A 379 12.30 -13.13 19.03
CA SER A 379 13.56 -13.11 19.79
C SER A 379 14.49 -14.30 19.53
N SER A 380 13.95 -15.47 19.16
CA SER A 380 14.73 -16.73 19.08
C SER A 380 14.95 -17.24 17.65
N PHE A 381 14.11 -16.82 16.71
CA PHE A 381 14.04 -17.41 15.37
C PHE A 381 13.97 -16.38 14.23
N SER A 382 14.18 -15.09 14.50
CA SER A 382 14.30 -14.02 13.48
C SER A 382 15.25 -14.37 12.33
N HIS A 383 16.38 -15.01 12.63
CA HIS A 383 17.38 -15.44 11.64
C HIS A 383 16.96 -16.65 10.78
N LYS A 384 15.79 -17.27 11.00
CA LYS A 384 15.32 -18.43 10.22
C LYS A 384 14.33 -18.00 9.15
N GLU A 385 14.61 -18.35 7.89
CA GLU A 385 13.73 -18.13 6.73
C GLU A 385 12.28 -18.54 6.97
N LYS A 386 12.05 -19.69 7.60
CA LYS A 386 10.71 -20.22 7.86
C LYS A 386 9.95 -19.54 9.00
N ALA A 387 10.60 -18.69 9.81
CA ALA A 387 9.93 -18.06 10.95
C ALA A 387 8.83 -17.08 10.52
N LEU A 388 9.05 -16.32 9.44
CA LEU A 388 8.03 -15.40 8.91
C LEU A 388 6.81 -16.16 8.36
N HIS A 389 7.04 -17.27 7.65
CA HIS A 389 5.94 -18.15 7.18
C HIS A 389 5.16 -18.79 8.33
N PHE A 390 5.83 -19.19 9.42
CA PHE A 390 5.16 -19.64 10.63
C PHE A 390 4.31 -18.53 11.26
N LEU A 391 4.80 -17.28 11.31
CA LEU A 391 4.04 -16.14 11.84
C LEU A 391 2.80 -15.81 10.98
N ASP A 392 2.88 -15.88 9.64
CA ASP A 392 1.72 -15.76 8.72
C ASP A 392 0.65 -16.82 9.01
N LYS A 393 1.07 -18.07 9.23
CA LYS A 393 0.15 -19.15 9.63
C LYS A 393 -0.38 -18.98 11.05
N LEU A 394 0.40 -18.47 11.99
CA LEU A 394 -0.03 -18.20 13.36
C LEU A 394 -1.12 -17.11 13.37
N CYS A 395 -0.95 -16.03 12.61
CA CYS A 395 -1.95 -14.98 12.44
C CYS A 395 -3.22 -15.54 11.80
N SER A 396 -3.08 -16.26 10.67
CA SER A 396 -4.21 -16.92 9.97
C SER A 396 -4.98 -17.90 10.87
N PHE A 397 -4.27 -18.64 11.74
CA PHE A 397 -4.88 -19.58 12.68
C PHE A 397 -5.63 -18.84 13.79
N TYR A 398 -5.02 -17.82 14.39
CA TYR A 398 -5.64 -17.00 15.43
C TYR A 398 -6.88 -16.26 14.93
N GLU A 399 -6.84 -15.69 13.72
CA GLU A 399 -8.02 -15.10 13.08
C GLU A 399 -9.18 -16.10 13.00
N ARG A 400 -8.95 -17.28 12.41
CA ARG A 400 -9.96 -18.32 12.20
C ARG A 400 -10.52 -18.92 13.48
N GLU A 401 -9.65 -19.24 14.44
CA GLU A 401 -10.04 -19.96 15.66
C GLU A 401 -10.55 -19.04 16.77
N TYR A 402 -10.15 -17.76 16.79
CA TYR A 402 -10.50 -16.84 17.88
C TYR A 402 -11.41 -15.70 17.44
N LEU A 403 -10.97 -14.89 16.46
CA LEU A 403 -11.71 -13.69 16.04
C LEU A 403 -13.03 -14.00 15.30
N PHE A 404 -13.13 -15.16 14.64
CA PHE A 404 -14.36 -15.59 13.94
C PHE A 404 -15.28 -16.53 14.75
N LYS A 405 -14.87 -17.03 15.93
CA LYS A 405 -15.65 -18.02 16.72
C LYS A 405 -16.49 -17.43 17.87
N THR A 406 -16.69 -16.12 17.94
CA THR A 406 -17.49 -15.49 19.01
C THR A 406 -18.99 -15.79 18.87
N SER A 407 -19.49 -16.87 19.50
CA SER A 407 -20.84 -16.90 20.10
C SER A 407 -21.11 -18.09 21.04
N VAL A 408 -20.67 -19.31 20.72
CA VAL A 408 -21.17 -20.53 21.42
C VAL A 408 -20.06 -21.55 21.71
N GLU A 409 -19.38 -21.41 22.86
CA GLU A 409 -19.17 -22.48 23.86
C GLU A 409 -18.18 -22.07 24.96
N SER A 410 -18.72 -21.70 26.12
CA SER A 410 -17.97 -21.63 27.38
C SER A 410 -17.66 -23.05 27.89
N GLY A 411 -16.70 -23.72 27.27
CA GLY A 411 -16.41 -25.13 27.52
C GLY A 411 -14.99 -25.57 27.16
N SER A 412 -14.06 -25.42 28.12
CA SER A 412 -12.78 -26.14 28.20
C SER A 412 -12.10 -26.52 26.86
N SER A 413 -11.57 -25.53 26.15
CA SER A 413 -10.57 -25.76 25.10
C SER A 413 -9.43 -24.79 25.30
N GLN A 414 -8.38 -25.25 25.97
CA GLN A 414 -7.09 -24.56 25.95
C GLN A 414 -6.72 -24.30 24.49
N MET A 415 -6.07 -23.16 24.18
CA MET A 415 -5.46 -22.99 22.88
C MET A 415 -4.61 -24.25 22.66
N PRO A 416 -4.74 -24.98 21.54
CA PRO A 416 -4.01 -26.22 21.35
C PRO A 416 -2.54 -25.87 21.13
N ILE A 417 -1.83 -25.67 22.24
CA ILE A 417 -0.39 -25.43 22.32
C ILE A 417 0.31 -26.53 21.54
N ASP A 418 -0.17 -27.77 21.66
CA ASP A 418 0.27 -28.91 20.87
C ASP A 418 0.17 -28.66 19.36
N LYS A 419 -0.95 -28.15 18.83
CA LYS A 419 -1.06 -27.79 17.39
C LYS A 419 -0.15 -26.63 16.99
N VAL A 420 0.05 -25.63 17.86
CA VAL A 420 0.97 -24.52 17.59
C VAL A 420 2.42 -25.02 17.59
N LEU A 421 2.75 -25.99 18.44
CA LEU A 421 4.05 -26.65 18.50
C LEU A 421 4.27 -27.61 17.32
N GLU A 422 3.24 -28.36 16.89
CA GLU A 422 3.25 -29.18 15.66
C GLU A 422 3.53 -28.29 14.44
N LEU A 423 2.78 -27.19 14.27
CA LEU A 423 3.06 -26.18 13.25
C LEU A 423 4.49 -25.64 13.37
N ALA A 424 4.96 -25.31 14.58
CA ALA A 424 6.33 -24.84 14.78
C ALA A 424 7.38 -25.87 14.32
N GLU A 425 7.16 -27.17 14.60
CA GLU A 425 8.03 -28.26 14.15
C GLU A 425 8.01 -28.43 12.62
N GLU A 426 6.85 -28.32 11.96
CA GLU A 426 6.74 -28.34 10.48
C GLU A 426 7.58 -27.23 9.82
N TYR A 427 7.61 -26.04 10.42
CA TYR A 427 8.44 -24.91 9.97
C TYR A 427 9.91 -24.98 10.48
N GLY A 428 10.32 -26.06 11.17
CA GLY A 428 11.71 -26.25 11.62
C GLY A 428 12.11 -25.40 12.83
N LEU A 429 11.13 -24.96 13.62
CA LEU A 429 11.30 -24.26 14.88
C LEU A 429 11.30 -25.29 16.02
N SER A 430 12.05 -25.04 17.10
CA SER A 430 12.20 -26.05 18.16
C SER A 430 11.10 -25.94 19.19
N SER A 431 10.16 -26.89 19.20
CA SER A 431 9.10 -27.02 20.22
C SER A 431 9.63 -26.93 21.66
N LYS A 432 10.76 -27.56 21.93
CA LYS A 432 11.44 -27.54 23.24
C LYS A 432 11.84 -26.13 23.68
N ALA A 433 12.26 -25.27 22.75
CA ALA A 433 12.64 -23.88 23.06
C ALA A 433 11.41 -23.02 23.44
N TYR A 434 10.28 -23.23 22.76
CA TYR A 434 9.00 -22.64 23.15
C TYR A 434 8.58 -23.13 24.54
N GLN A 435 8.57 -24.44 24.78
CA GLN A 435 8.18 -25.03 26.06
C GLN A 435 9.03 -24.51 27.23
N SER A 436 10.35 -24.36 27.06
CA SER A 436 11.21 -23.80 28.12
C SER A 436 10.87 -22.35 28.47
N ARG A 437 10.54 -21.49 27.49
CA ARG A 437 10.24 -20.07 27.71
C ARG A 437 8.77 -19.80 28.07
N LEU A 438 7.84 -20.70 27.72
CA LEU A 438 6.42 -20.62 28.11
C LEU A 438 6.18 -20.94 29.59
N VAL A 439 7.08 -21.71 30.22
CA VAL A 439 7.00 -22.12 31.64
C VAL A 439 7.52 -21.03 32.59
N GLU A 440 8.36 -20.11 32.12
CA GLU A 440 8.77 -18.94 32.90
C GLU A 440 7.60 -17.94 33.00
N SER A 441 7.32 -17.45 34.21
CA SER A 441 6.09 -16.71 34.55
C SER A 441 6.12 -15.25 34.10
N LEU A 442 6.21 -15.05 32.79
CA LEU A 442 6.30 -13.76 32.10
C LEU A 442 5.00 -12.93 32.12
N ASP A 443 3.84 -13.49 32.52
CA ASP A 443 2.54 -12.80 32.39
C ASP A 443 2.47 -11.42 33.05
N GLU A 444 3.09 -11.25 34.22
CA GLU A 444 3.15 -9.95 34.91
C GLU A 444 4.15 -8.96 34.29
N GLU A 445 5.19 -9.46 33.62
CA GLU A 445 6.19 -8.64 32.93
C GLU A 445 5.65 -8.16 31.57
N LEU A 446 5.02 -9.06 30.82
CA LEU A 446 4.27 -8.76 29.60
C LEU A 446 3.18 -7.70 29.88
N ARG A 447 2.36 -7.89 30.94
CA ARG A 447 1.36 -6.91 31.36
C ARG A 447 1.96 -5.54 31.69
N LYS A 448 3.07 -5.49 32.43
CA LYS A 448 3.78 -4.23 32.71
C LYS A 448 4.26 -3.55 31.42
N ARG A 449 4.82 -4.30 30.47
CA ARG A 449 5.28 -3.75 29.19
C ARG A 449 4.10 -3.26 28.33
N MET A 450 2.98 -3.99 28.29
CA MET A 450 1.75 -3.54 27.62
C MET A 450 1.19 -2.25 28.23
N ILE A 451 1.21 -2.11 29.55
CA ILE A 451 0.83 -0.85 30.23
C ILE A 451 1.79 0.30 29.88
N LYS A 452 3.12 0.05 29.87
CA LYS A 452 4.12 1.03 29.40
C LYS A 452 3.86 1.46 27.95
N VAL A 453 3.56 0.52 27.05
CA VAL A 453 3.21 0.80 25.64
C VAL A 453 1.94 1.64 25.56
N ALA A 454 0.86 1.29 26.27
CA ALA A 454 -0.37 2.09 26.29
C ALA A 454 -0.16 3.51 26.85
N GLN A 455 0.71 3.68 27.85
CA GLN A 455 1.13 5.00 28.35
C GLN A 455 1.94 5.77 27.31
N PHE A 456 2.86 5.13 26.60
CA PHE A 456 3.63 5.74 25.51
C PHE A 456 2.72 6.24 24.37
N LEU A 457 1.80 5.40 23.89
CA LEU A 457 0.85 5.76 22.83
C LEU A 457 -0.06 6.93 23.27
N SER A 458 -0.59 6.89 24.49
CA SER A 458 -1.44 7.97 24.99
C SER A 458 -0.69 9.28 25.29
N TRP A 459 0.57 9.23 25.73
CA TRP A 459 1.34 10.44 26.06
C TRP A 459 2.06 11.09 24.88
N GLU A 460 2.67 10.32 23.97
CA GLU A 460 3.40 10.89 22.82
C GLU A 460 2.51 11.08 21.59
N LEU A 461 1.56 10.17 21.37
CA LEU A 461 0.65 10.21 20.22
C LEU A 461 -0.70 10.86 20.56
N GLY A 462 -1.07 10.95 21.84
CA GLY A 462 -2.37 11.49 22.25
C GLY A 462 -3.52 10.60 21.82
N LEU A 463 -3.28 9.29 21.74
CA LEU A 463 -4.22 8.29 21.24
C LEU A 463 -4.86 7.51 22.40
N GLU A 464 -6.08 7.00 22.16
CA GLU A 464 -6.74 6.07 23.06
C GLU A 464 -6.05 4.68 22.97
N SER A 465 -6.16 3.86 24.02
CA SER A 465 -5.33 2.66 24.22
C SER A 465 -5.60 1.49 23.25
N ASP A 466 -6.62 1.63 22.40
CA ASP A 466 -7.10 0.71 21.37
C ASP A 466 -6.68 1.15 19.93
N ALA A 467 -5.90 2.23 19.83
CA ALA A 467 -5.50 2.85 18.57
C ALA A 467 -4.38 2.11 17.82
N ASN A 468 -4.76 1.26 16.85
CA ASN A 468 -3.82 0.70 15.88
C ASN A 468 -3.10 1.81 15.08
N THR A 469 -1.77 1.83 15.16
CA THR A 469 -0.94 2.96 14.70
C THR A 469 0.38 2.47 14.11
N ILE A 470 0.90 3.18 13.09
CA ILE A 470 2.17 2.86 12.45
C ILE A 470 3.13 4.01 12.67
N ILE A 471 4.34 3.72 13.20
CA ILE A 471 5.38 4.71 13.43
C ILE A 471 6.62 4.30 12.64
N SER A 472 7.04 5.10 11.66
CA SER A 472 8.15 4.75 10.76
C SER A 472 9.23 5.82 10.79
N ASN A 473 10.40 5.49 11.36
CA ASN A 473 11.47 6.47 11.66
C ASN A 473 10.94 7.76 12.34
N GLY A 474 9.87 7.64 13.14
CA GLY A 474 9.20 8.76 13.82
C GLY A 474 7.99 9.36 13.09
N ARG A 475 7.73 9.06 11.80
CA ARG A 475 6.47 9.42 11.10
C ARG A 475 5.32 8.61 11.69
N VAL A 476 4.30 9.28 12.23
CA VAL A 476 3.10 8.65 12.79
C VAL A 476 1.99 8.66 11.74
N ILE A 477 1.40 7.49 11.47
CA ILE A 477 0.19 7.33 10.65
C ILE A 477 -0.94 6.83 11.55
N PHE A 478 -1.95 7.67 11.70
CA PHE A 478 -3.19 7.38 12.44
C PHE A 478 -4.34 8.22 11.86
N PRO A 479 -5.58 7.69 11.76
CA PRO A 479 -5.98 6.30 12.02
C PRO A 479 -5.60 5.35 10.89
N VAL A 480 -5.39 4.08 11.23
CA VAL A 480 -5.20 2.99 10.25
C VAL A 480 -6.56 2.33 9.99
N ASP A 481 -7.09 2.48 8.77
CA ASP A 481 -8.38 1.90 8.40
C ASP A 481 -8.23 0.45 7.90
N GLU A 482 -9.09 -0.44 8.39
CA GLU A 482 -9.03 -1.91 8.32
C GLU A 482 -8.98 -2.52 6.91
N ARG A 483 -9.46 -1.78 5.91
CA ARG A 483 -9.46 -2.17 4.49
C ARG A 483 -8.37 -1.48 3.67
N THR A 484 -7.71 -0.48 4.25
CA THR A 484 -6.96 0.51 3.50
C THR A 484 -5.46 0.28 3.46
N PHE A 485 -4.93 -0.45 4.44
CA PHE A 485 -3.51 -0.58 4.67
C PHE A 485 -3.06 -2.04 4.49
N MET A 486 -2.09 -2.26 3.61
CA MET A 486 -1.55 -3.56 3.22
C MET A 486 -0.03 -3.59 3.28
N GLY A 487 0.60 -4.75 3.10
CA GLY A 487 2.05 -4.86 3.02
C GLY A 487 2.69 -4.01 1.91
N HIS A 488 1.96 -3.75 0.81
CA HIS A 488 2.40 -2.82 -0.24
C HIS A 488 2.46 -1.35 0.24
N ASP A 489 1.63 -0.96 1.21
CA ASP A 489 1.67 0.38 1.81
C ASP A 489 2.92 0.57 2.69
N LEU A 490 3.43 -0.49 3.32
CA LEU A 490 4.72 -0.45 4.03
C LEU A 490 5.91 -0.25 3.09
N HIS A 491 5.93 -0.90 1.92
CA HIS A 491 6.98 -0.65 0.90
C HIS A 491 6.94 0.78 0.34
N LEU A 492 5.75 1.35 0.15
CA LEU A 492 5.60 2.76 -0.20
C LEU A 492 6.21 3.66 0.88
N LEU A 493 5.88 3.38 2.14
CA LEU A 493 6.38 4.10 3.30
C LEU A 493 7.92 4.00 3.40
N GLU A 494 8.48 2.79 3.32
CA GLU A 494 9.92 2.51 3.26
C GLU A 494 10.62 3.36 2.20
N SER A 495 10.12 3.33 0.96
CA SER A 495 10.71 4.01 -0.19
C SER A 495 10.68 5.53 -0.04
N MET A 496 9.56 6.08 0.46
CA MET A 496 9.39 7.52 0.68
C MET A 496 10.31 8.03 1.79
N GLU A 497 10.35 7.33 2.93
CA GLU A 497 11.20 7.66 4.08
C GLU A 497 12.68 7.60 3.73
N PHE A 498 13.08 6.54 3.01
CA PHE A 498 14.45 6.38 2.54
C PHE A 498 14.87 7.54 1.64
N ASN A 499 14.09 7.83 0.58
CA ASN A 499 14.45 8.85 -0.39
C ASN A 499 14.42 10.28 0.16
N GLN A 500 13.46 10.62 1.03
CA GLN A 500 13.29 11.99 1.53
C GLN A 500 14.20 12.32 2.72
N ARG A 501 14.44 11.36 3.63
CA ARG A 501 15.11 11.62 4.92
C ARG A 501 16.32 10.75 5.20
N VAL A 502 16.26 9.45 4.94
CA VAL A 502 17.38 8.58 5.33
C VAL A 502 18.57 8.75 4.38
N LYS A 503 18.34 8.89 3.08
CA LYS A 503 19.39 9.06 2.07
C LYS A 503 20.30 10.29 2.34
N PRO A 504 19.79 11.52 2.59
CA PRO A 504 20.65 12.64 2.99
C PRO A 504 21.46 12.36 4.27
N VAL A 505 20.87 11.68 5.25
CA VAL A 505 21.56 11.31 6.50
C VAL A 505 22.64 10.25 6.25
N GLN A 506 22.37 9.27 5.39
CA GLN A 506 23.31 8.23 4.97
C GLN A 506 24.52 8.85 4.25
N GLU A 507 24.29 9.70 3.24
CA GLU A 507 25.35 10.40 2.50
C GLU A 507 26.27 11.22 3.43
N ILE A 508 25.70 11.82 4.49
CA ILE A 508 26.49 12.53 5.51
C ILE A 508 27.29 11.58 6.38
N ILE A 509 26.72 10.45 6.80
CA ILE A 509 27.36 9.46 7.69
C ILE A 509 28.49 8.70 6.98
N GLU A 510 28.27 8.30 5.73
CA GLU A 510 29.31 7.67 4.89
C GLU A 510 30.47 8.64 4.60
N GLY A 511 30.18 9.95 4.57
CA GLY A 511 31.17 11.03 4.47
C GLY A 511 31.91 11.39 5.78
N ILE A 512 31.84 10.56 6.83
CA ILE A 512 32.55 10.76 8.10
C ILE A 512 33.81 9.89 8.17
N GLU A 513 34.97 10.53 8.37
CA GLU A 513 36.17 9.85 8.84
C GLU A 513 36.07 9.60 10.36
N TRP A 514 35.78 8.37 10.76
CA TRP A 514 35.68 7.97 12.17
C TRP A 514 37.09 7.90 12.81
N GLN A 515 37.48 8.95 13.53
CA GLN A 515 38.79 9.00 14.19
C GLN A 515 38.79 8.22 15.51
N GLY A 516 39.54 7.11 15.56
CA GLY A 516 39.87 6.39 16.79
C GLY A 516 38.76 5.52 17.38
N VAL A 517 37.66 5.30 16.64
CA VAL A 517 36.55 4.44 17.06
C VAL A 517 36.13 3.56 15.87
N ASP A 518 36.07 2.26 16.09
CA ASP A 518 35.51 1.30 15.13
C ASP A 518 33.97 1.38 15.16
N PRO A 519 33.29 1.64 14.03
CA PRO A 519 31.83 1.66 13.95
C PRO A 519 31.17 0.37 14.49
N ASP A 520 31.80 -0.79 14.31
CA ASP A 520 31.27 -2.09 14.75
C ASP A 520 31.36 -2.28 16.27
N LEU A 521 32.23 -1.54 16.96
CA LEU A 521 32.28 -1.50 18.42
C LEU A 521 31.19 -0.58 19.01
N LEU A 522 30.79 0.46 18.29
CA LEU A 522 29.71 1.37 18.70
C LEU A 522 28.34 0.68 18.66
N THR A 523 28.03 0.00 17.55
CA THR A 523 26.74 -0.70 17.39
C THR A 523 26.54 -1.80 18.44
N ARG A 524 27.62 -2.52 18.81
CA ARG A 524 27.62 -3.55 19.86
C ARG A 524 27.52 -3.05 21.31
N THR A 525 27.63 -1.73 21.56
CA THR A 525 27.45 -1.16 22.92
C THR A 525 26.17 -0.35 23.08
N ILE A 526 25.33 -0.30 22.04
CA ILE A 526 24.04 0.40 22.02
C ILE A 526 22.85 -0.60 22.02
N VAL A 527 23.15 -1.89 21.80
CA VAL A 527 22.30 -3.06 22.11
C VAL A 527 22.71 -3.63 23.46
#